data_AF-A0A6G7YC32-F1
#
_entry.id   AF-A0A6G7YC32-F1
#
_cell.length_a   1.000
_cell.length_b   1.000
_cell.length_c   1.000
_cell.angle_alpha   90.00
_cell.angle_beta   90.00
_cell.angle_gamma   90.00
#
_symmetry.space_group_name_H-M   'P 1'
#
loop_
_entity.id
_entity.type
_entity.pdbx_description
1 polymer ?
#
loop_
_entity_poly.entity_id
_entity_poly.type
_entity_poly.pdbx_seq_one_letter_code
_entity_poly.pdbx_strand_id
1 'polypeptide(L)'
;MSAPGKLTAPRLVSRGRRLACSPGTWSGNPTSFSYRWKVGNKVKPGATAPKLRVTRALHGKRVSCGVVAGNAAASTTAWSRRVTVR
;
A
#
# COMPACT_ATOMS: atom_id res chain seq x y z
N MET A 1 11.78 7.28 21.10
CA MET A 1 10.84 7.26 19.95
C MET A 1 10.49 5.82 19.65
N SER A 2 9.21 5.45 19.58
CA SER A 2 8.81 4.07 19.30
C SER A 2 8.67 3.83 17.79
N ALA A 3 8.90 2.60 17.34
CA ALA A 3 8.68 2.22 15.95
C ALA A 3 7.23 2.48 15.51
N PRO A 4 6.96 2.81 14.23
CA PRO A 4 5.59 3.05 13.78
C PRO A 4 4.73 1.80 13.92
N GLY A 5 3.72 1.84 14.78
CA GLY A 5 2.77 0.75 14.96
C GLY A 5 1.52 1.00 14.12
N LYS A 6 1.15 0.04 13.27
CA LYS A 6 -0.08 0.12 12.46
C LYS A 6 -1.31 0.16 13.37
N LEU A 7 -2.06 1.25 13.33
CA LEU A 7 -3.38 1.35 13.97
C LEU A 7 -4.45 0.90 12.98
N THR A 8 -4.64 1.65 11.91
CA THR A 8 -5.58 1.31 10.84
C THR A 8 -4.83 0.79 9.61
N ALA A 9 -5.36 -0.27 9.01
CA ALA A 9 -4.78 -0.79 7.76
C ALA A 9 -4.90 0.22 6.61
N PRO A 10 -3.90 0.25 5.72
CA PRO A 10 -4.02 0.94 4.44
C PRO A 10 -5.30 0.56 3.73
N ARG A 11 -6.04 1.53 3.20
CA ARG A 11 -7.22 1.28 2.38
C ARG A 11 -6.86 1.40 0.91
N LEU A 12 -7.14 0.35 0.17
CA LEU A 12 -7.02 0.31 -1.28
C LEU A 12 -8.40 0.48 -1.91
N VAL A 13 -8.52 1.39 -2.88
CA VAL A 13 -9.75 1.67 -3.61
C VAL A 13 -9.49 1.60 -5.10
N SER A 14 -10.37 0.91 -5.84
CA SER A 14 -10.38 0.93 -7.30
C SER A 14 -11.35 2.00 -7.80
N ARG A 15 -10.89 2.90 -8.66
CA ARG A 15 -11.69 3.94 -9.30
C ARG A 15 -11.42 3.91 -10.80
N GLY A 16 -12.27 3.19 -11.54
CA GLY A 16 -12.09 2.96 -12.97
C GLY A 16 -10.71 2.35 -13.26
N ARG A 17 -9.88 3.05 -14.04
CA ARG A 17 -8.54 2.59 -14.45
C ARG A 17 -7.41 2.94 -13.46
N ARG A 18 -7.72 3.29 -12.21
CA ARG A 18 -6.73 3.69 -11.20
C ARG A 18 -7.02 3.04 -9.85
N LEU A 19 -5.97 2.56 -9.22
CA LEU A 19 -5.97 2.10 -7.85
C LEU A 19 -5.35 3.18 -6.96
N ALA A 20 -6.04 3.54 -5.88
CA ALA A 20 -5.59 4.53 -4.92
C ALA A 20 -5.39 3.85 -3.56
N CYS A 21 -4.17 3.97 -3.02
CA CYS A 21 -3.80 3.48 -1.71
C CYS A 21 -3.68 4.63 -0.73
N SER A 22 -4.38 4.50 0.39
CA SER A 22 -4.23 5.41 1.54
C SER A 22 -3.24 4.83 2.53
N PRO A 23 -2.42 5.66 3.19
CA PRO A 23 -1.39 5.20 4.12
C PRO A 23 -1.96 4.47 5.35
N GLY A 24 -3.24 4.69 5.70
CA GLY A 24 -3.80 4.25 6.98
C GLY A 24 -3.38 5.18 8.12
N THR A 25 -3.61 4.76 9.36
CA THR A 25 -3.16 5.51 10.55
C THR A 25 -2.13 4.70 11.32
N TRP A 26 -1.17 5.42 11.89
CA TRP A 26 0.03 4.87 12.51
C TRP A 26 0.30 5.58 13.83
N SER A 27 0.72 4.81 14.82
CA SER A 27 1.34 5.32 16.03
C SER A 27 2.84 5.58 15.78
N GLY A 28 3.53 6.21 16.73
CA GLY A 28 4.97 6.43 16.65
C GLY A 28 5.41 7.52 15.68
N ASN A 29 4.50 8.39 15.22
CA ASN A 29 4.80 9.58 14.40
C ASN A 29 5.75 9.28 13.21
N PRO A 30 5.33 8.45 12.24
CA PRO A 30 6.13 8.21 11.04
C PRO A 30 6.39 9.53 10.29
N THR A 31 7.64 9.74 9.92
CA THR A 31 8.10 10.91 9.16
C THR A 31 8.18 10.62 7.66
N SER A 32 8.13 9.34 7.27
CA SER A 32 8.22 8.91 5.88
C SER A 32 7.24 7.78 5.59
N PHE A 33 6.74 7.77 4.34
CA PHE A 33 5.88 6.71 3.83
C PHE A 33 6.35 6.25 2.46
N SER A 34 6.57 4.95 2.32
CA SER A 34 6.82 4.29 1.04
C SER A 34 5.70 3.31 0.72
N TYR A 35 5.42 3.09 -0.56
CA TYR A 35 4.37 2.17 -0.99
C TYR A 35 4.96 0.96 -1.69
N ARG A 36 4.27 -0.17 -1.61
CA ARG A 36 4.60 -1.42 -2.31
C ARG A 36 3.32 -2.01 -2.85
N TRP A 37 3.31 -2.46 -4.09
CA TRP A 37 2.13 -3.08 -4.68
C TRP A 37 2.33 -4.58 -4.84
N LYS A 38 1.32 -5.37 -4.49
CA LYS A 38 1.27 -6.82 -4.75
C LYS A 38 0.13 -7.12 -5.71
N VAL A 39 0.42 -7.92 -6.73
CA VAL A 39 -0.56 -8.44 -7.70
C VAL A 39 -0.63 -9.95 -7.50
N GLY A 40 -1.75 -10.44 -7.01
CA GLY A 40 -1.88 -11.79 -6.46
C GLY A 40 -0.95 -11.95 -5.27
N ASN A 41 0.06 -12.81 -5.43
CA ASN A 41 1.09 -13.06 -4.42
C ASN A 41 2.46 -12.48 -4.81
N LYS A 42 2.59 -11.87 -5.99
CA LYS A 42 3.86 -11.30 -6.47
C LYS A 42 3.93 -9.81 -6.16
N VAL A 43 5.04 -9.35 -5.61
CA VAL A 43 5.32 -7.91 -5.49
C VAL A 43 5.56 -7.35 -6.90
N LYS A 44 5.01 -6.19 -7.20
CA LYS A 44 5.29 -5.43 -8.42
C LYS A 44 6.47 -4.49 -8.13
N PRO A 45 7.71 -4.82 -8.53
CA PRO A 45 8.85 -3.92 -8.36
C PRO A 45 8.63 -2.61 -9.11
N GLY A 46 9.20 -1.51 -8.59
CA GLY A 46 9.06 -0.16 -9.16
C GLY A 46 7.72 0.54 -8.90
N ALA A 47 6.71 -0.16 -8.39
CA ALA A 47 5.46 0.47 -7.96
C ALA A 47 5.61 0.95 -6.51
N THR A 48 6.03 2.20 -6.34
CA THR A 48 6.20 2.87 -5.03
C THR A 48 5.32 4.10 -4.85
N ALA A 49 4.53 4.47 -5.86
CA ALA A 49 3.58 5.56 -5.77
C ALA A 49 2.31 5.13 -4.99
N PRO A 50 1.63 6.07 -4.31
CA PRO A 50 0.33 5.81 -3.65
C PRO A 50 -0.80 5.51 -4.64
N LYS A 51 -0.58 5.78 -5.93
CA LYS A 51 -1.53 5.52 -7.02
C LYS A 51 -0.90 4.56 -8.01
N LEU A 52 -1.63 3.50 -8.37
CA LEU A 52 -1.23 2.55 -9.41
C LEU A 52 -2.22 2.63 -10.58
N ARG A 53 -1.68 2.84 -11.79
CA ARG A 53 -2.49 2.77 -13.01
C ARG A 53 -2.85 1.32 -13.30
N VAL A 54 -4.14 1.05 -13.48
CA VAL A 54 -4.61 -0.25 -13.95
C VAL A 54 -4.19 -0.41 -15.39
N THR A 55 -3.42 -1.46 -15.67
CA THR A 55 -3.07 -1.90 -17.03
C THR A 55 -3.85 -3.16 -17.36
N ARG A 56 -3.89 -3.56 -18.64
CA ARG A 56 -4.50 -4.83 -19.06
C ARG A 56 -4.01 -6.03 -18.25
N ALA A 57 -2.73 -6.05 -17.88
CA ALA A 57 -2.14 -7.12 -17.06
C ALA A 57 -2.71 -7.22 -15.62
N LEU A 58 -3.38 -6.18 -15.13
CA LEU A 58 -3.99 -6.14 -13.81
C LEU A 58 -5.48 -6.52 -13.83
N HIS A 59 -6.17 -6.45 -14.97
CA HIS A 59 -7.58 -6.82 -15.06
C HIS A 59 -7.80 -8.27 -14.61
N GLY A 60 -8.81 -8.49 -13.77
CA GLY A 60 -9.10 -9.78 -13.16
C GLY A 60 -8.10 -10.23 -12.08
N LYS A 61 -7.04 -9.45 -11.81
CA LYS A 61 -6.08 -9.75 -10.74
C LYS A 61 -6.49 -9.09 -9.43
N ARG A 62 -6.14 -9.75 -8.33
CA ARG A 62 -6.28 -9.22 -6.97
C ARG A 62 -5.07 -8.38 -6.62
N VAL A 63 -5.27 -7.09 -6.38
CA VAL A 63 -4.19 -6.17 -6.03
C VAL A 63 -4.25 -5.80 -4.56
N SER A 64 -3.10 -5.68 -3.92
CA SER A 64 -2.95 -5.23 -2.52
C SER A 64 -1.90 -4.13 -2.47
N CYS A 65 -2.11 -3.13 -1.64
CA CYS A 65 -1.13 -2.09 -1.39
C CYS A 65 -0.53 -2.28 0.01
N GLY A 66 0.79 -2.23 0.08
CA GLY A 66 1.57 -2.19 1.31
C GLY A 66 2.09 -0.79 1.53
N VAL A 67 1.96 -0.29 2.75
CA VAL A 67 2.50 1.00 3.17
C VAL A 67 3.58 0.72 4.19
N VAL A 68 4.76 1.25 3.95
CA VAL A 68 5.92 1.20 4.84
C VAL A 68 6.01 2.56 5.49
N ALA A 69 5.70 2.63 6.78
CA ALA A 69 5.83 3.84 7.57
C ALA A 69 7.16 3.79 8.31
N GLY A 70 7.98 4.84 8.17
CA GLY A 70 9.30 4.93 8.77
C GLY A 70 9.45 6.17 9.63
N ASN A 71 10.14 6.03 10.77
CA ASN A 71 10.65 7.12 11.59
C ASN A 71 12.12 6.86 11.95
N ALA A 72 12.72 7.73 12.77
CA ALA A 72 14.11 7.60 13.20
C ALA A 72 14.40 6.31 14.00
N ALA A 73 13.38 5.65 14.56
CA ALA A 73 13.55 4.41 15.31
C ALA A 73 13.53 3.18 14.39
N ALA A 74 12.51 3.05 13.54
CA ALA A 74 12.35 1.91 12.64
C ALA A 74 11.33 2.16 11.52
N SER A 75 11.19 1.17 10.63
CA SER A 75 10.16 1.11 9.61
C SER A 75 9.28 -0.12 9.76
N THR A 76 7.96 0.06 9.61
CA THR A 76 6.97 -1.01 9.72
C THR A 76 6.10 -1.05 8.48
N THR A 77 5.78 -2.26 8.01
CA THR A 77 4.93 -2.45 6.81
C THR A 77 3.52 -2.92 7.20
N ALA A 78 2.51 -2.28 6.63
CA ALA A 78 1.11 -2.68 6.74
C ALA A 78 0.54 -2.96 5.35
N TRP A 79 -0.28 -4.00 5.21
CA TRP A 79 -0.96 -4.32 3.95
C TRP A 79 -2.44 -3.98 3.99
N SER A 80 -2.96 -3.53 2.86
CA SER A 80 -4.39 -3.32 2.63
C SER A 80 -5.11 -4.64 2.42
N ARG A 81 -6.46 -4.59 2.51
CA ARG A 81 -7.30 -5.64 1.91
C ARG A 81 -7.01 -5.75 0.41
N ARG A 82 -7.19 -6.96 -0.13
CA ARG A 82 -7.03 -7.21 -1.57
C ARG A 82 -8.26 -6.72 -2.32
N VAL A 83 -8.07 -5.97 -3.41
CA VAL A 83 -9.15 -5.49 -4.30
C VAL A 83 -8.99 -6.14 -5.66
N THR A 84 -10.05 -6.73 -6.20
CA THR A 84 -10.07 -7.25 -7.57
C THR A 84 -10.25 -6.09 -8.55
N VAL A 85 -9.33 -5.97 -9.49
CA VAL A 85 -9.43 -5.00 -10.58
C VAL A 85 -10.45 -5.53 -11.58
N ARG A 86 -11.49 -4.74 -11.85
CA ARG A 86 -12.52 -5.02 -12.85
C ARG A 86 -12.18 -4.32 -14.16
#